data_AF-A1HQJ0-F1
#
_entry.id   AF-A1HQJ0-F1
#
_cell.length_a   1.000
_cell.length_b   1.000
_cell.length_c   1.000
_cell.angle_alpha   90.00
_cell.angle_beta   90.00
_cell.angle_gamma   90.00
#
_symmetry.space_group_name_H-M   'P 1'
#
loop_
_entity.id
_entity.type
_entity.pdbx_description
1 polymer ?
#
loop_
_entity_poly.entity_id
_entity_poly.type
_entity_poly.pdbx_seq_one_letter_code
_entity_poly.pdbx_strand_id
1 'polypeptide(L)'
;MKHCFSPTPLPICSSLSATKGVSFMHDTDIKLGEVTQKALELMETIDEALVHMNKQMDELRLEDFWPLFRDFLLAIMTLADNWEYYVMSDSHRQRIAEATRAFAAAYGEFDKIATSGQALAIQAALSDRLIPAYHAWKTALFNS
;
A
#
# COMPACT_ATOMS: atom_id res chain seq x y z
N MET A 1 -13.60 -66.66 -17.54
CA MET A 1 -14.60 -67.03 -16.49
C MET A 1 -14.69 -65.90 -15.47
N LYS A 2 -15.79 -65.14 -15.49
CA LYS A 2 -16.60 -64.74 -14.33
C LYS A 2 -17.59 -63.67 -14.79
N HIS A 3 -18.84 -63.93 -14.43
CA HIS A 3 -20.06 -63.28 -14.90
C HIS A 3 -20.29 -61.96 -14.19
N CYS A 4 -20.86 -60.98 -14.90
CA CYS A 4 -21.64 -59.90 -14.28
C CYS A 4 -23.11 -60.11 -14.67
N PHE A 5 -23.92 -60.53 -13.70
CA PHE A 5 -25.38 -60.49 -13.74
C PHE A 5 -25.86 -59.22 -12.99
N SER A 6 -26.81 -58.50 -13.60
CA SER A 6 -27.64 -57.40 -13.06
C SER A 6 -28.72 -57.96 -12.07
N PRO A 7 -29.64 -57.23 -11.35
CA PRO A 7 -30.03 -55.79 -11.37
C PRO A 7 -30.35 -55.11 -9.99
N THR A 8 -30.68 -53.79 -10.03
CA THR A 8 -31.26 -52.78 -9.06
C THR A 8 -32.20 -53.23 -7.91
N PRO A 9 -32.61 -52.41 -6.87
CA PRO A 9 -32.81 -50.93 -6.83
C PRO A 9 -32.47 -50.16 -5.50
N LEU A 10 -32.67 -48.82 -5.51
CA LEU A 10 -32.57 -47.85 -4.39
C LEU A 10 -33.54 -48.13 -3.22
N PRO A 11 -33.26 -47.60 -2.00
CA PRO A 11 -34.04 -46.44 -1.55
C PRO A 11 -33.25 -45.35 -0.81
N ILE A 12 -33.89 -44.18 -0.77
CA ILE A 12 -33.53 -42.89 -0.16
C ILE A 12 -33.49 -42.99 1.37
N CYS A 13 -32.53 -42.32 2.03
CA CYS A 13 -32.73 -41.73 3.36
C CYS A 13 -31.80 -40.53 3.60
N SER A 14 -32.42 -39.36 3.44
CA SER A 14 -32.32 -38.10 4.20
C SER A 14 -31.08 -37.78 5.05
N SER A 15 -30.49 -36.62 4.70
CA SER A 15 -30.02 -35.54 5.58
C SER A 15 -29.04 -35.87 6.72
N LEU A 16 -27.80 -35.40 6.58
CA LEU A 16 -27.12 -34.70 7.68
C LEU A 16 -26.38 -33.47 7.15
N SER A 17 -26.62 -32.36 7.81
CA SER A 17 -26.40 -30.99 7.40
C SER A 17 -24.98 -30.64 6.96
N ALA A 18 -24.91 -29.99 5.79
CA ALA A 18 -23.89 -29.00 5.48
C ALA A 18 -24.15 -27.75 6.32
N THR A 19 -23.24 -27.41 7.23
CA THR A 19 -22.91 -26.03 7.61
C THR A 19 -21.55 -26.00 8.31
N LYS A 20 -20.48 -25.94 7.51
CA LYS A 20 -19.19 -25.40 7.93
C LYS A 20 -18.83 -24.32 6.91
N GLY A 21 -19.52 -23.19 7.02
CA GLY A 21 -19.46 -22.10 6.03
C GLY A 21 -19.66 -20.72 6.63
N VAL A 22 -19.29 -20.51 7.90
CA VAL A 22 -19.45 -19.18 8.55
C VAL A 22 -18.19 -18.67 9.25
N SER A 23 -17.12 -19.47 9.39
CA SER A 23 -15.93 -19.01 10.15
C SER A 23 -14.79 -18.43 9.31
N PHE A 24 -14.84 -18.51 7.98
CA PHE A 24 -13.68 -18.13 7.14
C PHE A 24 -13.73 -16.68 6.62
N MET A 25 -14.93 -16.08 6.51
CA MET A 25 -15.06 -14.69 6.07
C MET A 25 -14.70 -13.69 7.19
N HIS A 26 -15.06 -14.00 8.44
CA HIS A 26 -14.88 -13.05 9.54
C HIS A 26 -13.39 -12.79 9.90
N ASP A 27 -12.54 -13.82 9.88
CA ASP A 27 -11.11 -13.68 10.18
C ASP A 27 -10.34 -12.90 9.10
N THR A 28 -10.83 -12.95 7.85
CA THR A 28 -10.23 -12.22 6.72
C THR A 28 -10.54 -10.73 6.83
N ASP A 29 -11.78 -10.40 7.20
CA ASP A 29 -12.23 -9.01 7.38
C ASP A 29 -11.57 -8.33 8.59
N ILE A 30 -11.34 -9.08 9.68
CA ILE A 30 -10.64 -8.57 10.88
C ILE A 30 -9.17 -8.25 10.57
N LYS A 31 -8.47 -9.15 9.87
CA LYS A 31 -7.07 -8.93 9.46
C LYS A 31 -6.93 -7.77 8.47
N LEU A 32 -7.89 -7.63 7.55
CA LEU A 32 -7.96 -6.51 6.62
C LEU A 32 -8.10 -5.17 7.37
N GLY A 33 -8.97 -5.12 8.39
CA GLY A 33 -9.14 -3.95 9.24
C GLY A 33 -7.87 -3.57 10.00
N GLU A 34 -7.19 -4.54 10.62
CA GLU A 34 -5.93 -4.29 11.35
C GLU A 34 -4.79 -3.82 10.44
N VAL A 35 -4.68 -4.40 9.25
CA VAL A 35 -3.67 -4.03 8.25
C VAL A 35 -3.92 -2.62 7.71
N THR A 36 -5.18 -2.29 7.46
CA THR A 36 -5.58 -0.93 7.03
C THR A 36 -5.32 0.11 8.12
N GLN A 37 -5.63 -0.21 9.38
CA GLN A 37 -5.39 0.69 10.51
C GLN A 37 -3.90 1.00 10.69
N LYS A 38 -3.03 -0.02 10.63
CA LYS A 38 -1.58 0.19 10.68
C LYS A 38 -1.05 1.03 9.51
N ALA A 39 -1.65 0.88 8.34
CA ALA A 39 -1.30 1.69 7.18
C ALA A 39 -1.66 3.16 7.39
N LEU A 40 -2.81 3.45 8.02
CA LEU A 40 -3.20 4.81 8.38
C LEU A 40 -2.24 5.43 9.41
N GLU A 41 -1.86 4.69 10.45
CA GLU A 41 -0.90 5.14 11.47
C GLU A 41 0.48 5.43 10.85
N LEU A 42 0.95 4.57 9.95
CA LEU A 42 2.21 4.79 9.24
C LEU A 42 2.14 6.05 8.37
N MET A 43 1.00 6.35 7.75
CA MET A 43 0.83 7.56 6.93
C MET A 43 0.84 8.85 7.75
N GLU A 44 0.31 8.84 8.97
CA GLU A 44 0.43 9.98 9.89
C GLU A 44 1.90 10.24 10.22
N THR A 45 2.66 9.18 10.51
CA THR A 45 4.11 9.27 10.76
C THR A 45 4.88 9.81 9.53
N ILE A 46 4.50 9.38 8.32
CA ILE A 46 5.09 9.88 7.07
C ILE A 46 4.80 11.38 6.89
N ASP A 47 3.58 11.84 7.18
CA ASP A 47 3.22 13.25 7.09
C ASP A 47 4.02 14.11 8.08
N GLU A 48 4.18 13.65 9.32
CA GLU A 48 5.04 14.32 10.30
C GLU A 48 6.49 14.39 9.82
N ALA A 49 7.03 13.28 9.29
CA ALA A 49 8.38 13.24 8.73
C ALA A 49 8.55 14.26 7.59
N LEU A 50 7.56 14.43 6.71
CA LEU A 50 7.59 15.44 5.65
C LEU A 50 7.65 16.86 6.20
N VAL A 51 6.86 17.18 7.23
CA VAL A 51 6.89 18.49 7.88
C VAL A 51 8.28 18.75 8.48
N HIS A 52 8.84 17.75 9.17
CA HIS A 52 10.17 17.87 9.77
C HIS A 52 11.27 18.03 8.71
N MET A 53 11.21 17.25 7.64
CA MET A 53 12.15 17.35 6.53
C MET A 53 12.11 18.71 5.85
N ASN A 54 10.91 19.25 5.59
CA ASN A 54 10.78 20.56 4.98
C ASN A 54 11.40 21.66 5.88
N LYS A 55 11.19 21.57 7.20
CA LYS A 55 11.86 22.45 8.17
C LYS A 55 13.39 22.31 8.14
N GLN A 56 13.93 21.09 8.08
CA GLN A 56 15.38 20.91 7.98
C GLN A 56 15.95 21.51 6.69
N MET A 57 15.23 21.38 5.58
CA MET A 57 15.62 22.01 4.31
C MET A 57 15.60 23.53 4.37
N ASP A 58 14.58 24.13 5.00
CA ASP A 58 14.49 25.58 5.23
C ASP A 58 15.65 26.09 6.10
N GLU A 59 16.09 25.29 7.06
CA GLU A 59 17.24 25.56 7.93
C GLU A 59 18.60 25.18 7.30
N LEU A 60 18.61 24.66 6.06
CA LEU A 60 19.78 24.14 5.34
C LEU A 60 20.55 23.02 6.07
N ARG A 61 19.86 22.25 6.91
CA ARG A 61 20.39 21.14 7.72
C ARG A 61 20.27 19.81 6.98
N LEU A 62 21.06 19.63 5.93
CA LEU A 62 21.00 18.44 5.08
C LEU A 62 21.38 17.14 5.83
N GLU A 63 22.26 17.25 6.81
CA GLU A 63 22.71 16.14 7.66
C GLU A 63 21.57 15.51 8.47
N ASP A 64 20.59 16.31 8.88
CA ASP A 64 19.42 15.86 9.63
C ASP A 64 18.25 15.50 8.69
N PHE A 65 18.25 16.05 7.47
CA PHE A 65 17.29 15.73 6.43
C PHE A 65 17.46 14.30 5.91
N TRP A 66 18.68 13.87 5.56
CA TRP A 66 18.89 12.58 4.89
C TRP A 66 18.44 11.35 5.67
N PRO A 67 18.68 11.23 6.99
CA PRO A 67 18.16 10.12 7.77
C PRO A 67 16.63 10.08 7.74
N LEU A 68 15.98 11.22 7.96
CA LEU A 68 14.51 11.33 7.91
C LEU A 68 13.95 10.96 6.53
N PHE A 69 14.64 11.38 5.47
CA PHE A 69 14.27 11.06 4.10
C PHE A 69 14.34 9.56 3.81
N ARG A 70 15.35 8.88 4.32
CA ARG A 70 15.48 7.43 4.19
C ARG A 70 14.34 6.70 4.89
N ASP A 71 14.00 7.11 6.10
CA ASP A 71 12.91 6.51 6.88
C ASP A 71 11.56 6.73 6.21
N PHE A 72 11.33 7.95 5.71
CA PHE A 72 10.18 8.31 4.88
C PHE A 72 10.04 7.39 3.65
N LEU A 73 11.12 7.17 2.90
CA LEU A 73 11.09 6.30 1.73
C LEU A 73 10.78 4.84 2.09
N LEU A 74 11.40 4.33 3.15
CA LEU A 74 11.17 2.95 3.60
C LEU A 74 9.70 2.73 3.96
N ALA A 75 9.10 3.70 4.66
CA ALA A 75 7.70 3.67 5.05
C ALA A 75 6.77 3.68 3.82
N ILE A 76 7.05 4.55 2.84
CA ILE A 76 6.25 4.59 1.59
C ILE A 76 6.41 3.32 0.78
N MET A 77 7.62 2.80 0.59
CA MET A 77 7.83 1.54 -0.14
C MET A 77 7.09 0.39 0.53
N THR A 78 7.10 0.33 1.87
CA THR A 78 6.34 -0.68 2.62
C THR A 78 4.85 -0.61 2.31
N LEU A 79 4.26 0.59 2.28
CA LEU A 79 2.86 0.77 1.92
C LEU A 79 2.59 0.47 0.44
N ALA A 80 3.48 0.91 -0.44
CA ALA A 80 3.37 0.72 -1.89
C ALA A 80 3.56 -0.73 -2.31
N ASP A 81 4.24 -1.58 -1.55
CA ASP A 81 4.36 -3.02 -1.82
C ASP A 81 3.14 -3.81 -1.31
N ASN A 82 2.44 -3.27 -0.30
CA ASN A 82 1.30 -3.92 0.33
C ASN A 82 -0.05 -3.33 -0.10
N TRP A 83 -0.04 -2.44 -1.10
CA TRP A 83 -1.22 -1.65 -1.45
C TRP A 83 -2.45 -2.49 -1.83
N GLU A 84 -2.23 -3.66 -2.44
CA GLU A 84 -3.28 -4.59 -2.87
C GLU A 84 -4.11 -5.11 -1.70
N TYR A 85 -3.55 -5.16 -0.49
CA TYR A 85 -4.27 -5.55 0.72
C TYR A 85 -5.28 -4.50 1.16
N TYR A 86 -5.12 -3.22 0.80
CA TYR A 86 -6.02 -2.15 1.22
C TYR A 86 -7.16 -1.89 0.24
N VAL A 87 -7.14 -2.54 -0.94
CA VAL A 87 -7.96 -2.13 -2.08
C VAL A 87 -8.95 -3.21 -2.50
N MET A 88 -10.23 -2.86 -2.41
CA MET A 88 -11.35 -3.77 -2.67
C MET A 88 -11.81 -3.77 -4.14
N SER A 89 -11.62 -2.67 -4.89
CA SER A 89 -12.19 -2.52 -6.25
C SER A 89 -11.12 -2.36 -7.35
N ASP A 90 -11.40 -2.88 -8.55
CA ASP A 90 -10.47 -2.84 -9.68
C ASP A 90 -10.23 -1.42 -10.22
N SER A 91 -11.24 -0.54 -10.15
CA SER A 91 -11.06 0.88 -10.50
C SER A 91 -10.11 1.60 -9.57
N HIS A 92 -10.05 1.20 -8.30
CA HIS A 92 -9.12 1.77 -7.32
C HIS A 92 -7.71 1.22 -7.56
N ARG A 93 -7.59 -0.05 -7.95
CA ARG A 93 -6.32 -0.67 -8.33
C ARG A 93 -5.59 0.10 -9.42
N GLN A 94 -6.28 0.41 -10.52
CA GLN A 94 -5.68 1.14 -11.64
C GLN A 94 -5.21 2.54 -11.21
N ARG A 95 -6.05 3.26 -10.46
CA ARG A 95 -5.74 4.61 -9.97
C ARG A 95 -4.52 4.62 -9.04
N ILE A 96 -4.43 3.64 -8.14
CA ILE A 96 -3.30 3.50 -7.22
C ILE A 96 -2.04 3.12 -7.98
N ALA A 97 -2.12 2.17 -8.92
CA ALA A 97 -0.97 1.80 -9.75
C ALA A 97 -0.44 2.98 -10.60
N GLU A 98 -1.32 3.84 -11.11
CA GLU A 98 -0.96 5.09 -11.79
C GLU A 98 -0.28 6.08 -10.84
N ALA A 99 -0.85 6.31 -9.66
CA ALA A 99 -0.30 7.23 -8.69
C ALA A 99 1.05 6.74 -8.14
N THR A 100 1.21 5.43 -7.90
CA THR A 100 2.48 4.81 -7.50
C THR A 100 3.55 5.01 -8.58
N ARG A 101 3.21 4.84 -9.86
CA ARG A 101 4.15 5.12 -10.97
C ARG A 101 4.54 6.59 -11.03
N ALA A 102 3.60 7.50 -10.85
CA ALA A 102 3.86 8.93 -10.82
C ALA A 102 4.79 9.31 -9.65
N PHE A 103 4.54 8.76 -8.46
CA PHE A 103 5.39 8.95 -7.30
C PHE A 103 6.80 8.40 -7.52
N ALA A 104 6.94 7.18 -8.04
CA ALA A 104 8.23 6.58 -8.36
C ALA A 104 9.02 7.41 -9.39
N ALA A 105 8.33 7.99 -10.39
CA ALA A 105 8.96 8.89 -11.35
C ALA A 105 9.45 10.19 -10.69
N ALA A 106 8.63 10.80 -9.82
CA ALA A 106 9.03 11.99 -9.06
C ALA A 106 10.24 11.70 -8.15
N TYR A 107 10.26 10.54 -7.50
CA TYR A 107 11.41 10.08 -6.72
C TYR A 107 12.67 9.90 -7.58
N GLY A 108 12.56 9.24 -8.74
CA GLY A 108 13.69 9.06 -9.64
C GLY A 108 14.28 10.38 -10.15
N GLU A 109 13.45 11.41 -10.34
CA GLU A 109 13.92 12.77 -10.64
C GLU A 109 14.55 13.46 -9.42
N PHE A 110 13.95 13.30 -8.23
CA PHE A 110 14.52 13.81 -6.99
C PHE A 110 15.90 13.22 -6.71
N ASP A 111 16.09 11.91 -6.86
CA ASP A 111 17.37 11.23 -6.61
C ASP A 111 18.49 11.77 -7.51
N LYS A 112 18.21 12.01 -8.80
CA LYS A 112 19.17 12.67 -9.71
C LYS A 112 19.57 14.06 -9.21
N ILE A 113 18.63 14.83 -8.67
CA ILE A 113 18.90 16.17 -8.14
C ILE A 113 19.63 16.09 -6.79
N ALA A 114 19.27 15.16 -5.93
CA ALA A 114 19.92 14.87 -4.64
C ALA A 114 21.42 14.61 -4.81
N THR A 115 21.79 13.82 -5.82
CA THR A 115 23.21 13.53 -6.12
C THR A 115 24.00 14.73 -6.64
N SER A 116 23.35 15.84 -7.03
CA SER A 116 24.03 17.07 -7.47
C SER A 116 24.63 17.90 -6.31
N GLY A 117 24.20 17.65 -5.07
CA GLY A 117 24.68 18.34 -3.86
C GLY A 117 24.21 19.78 -3.67
N GLN A 118 23.33 20.30 -4.55
CA GLN A 118 22.83 21.68 -4.47
C GLN A 118 21.59 21.77 -3.58
N ALA A 119 21.76 22.25 -2.33
CA ALA A 119 20.69 22.32 -1.33
C ALA A 119 19.39 22.97 -1.84
N LEU A 120 19.48 24.10 -2.54
CA LEU A 120 18.31 24.79 -3.10
C LEU A 120 17.61 23.98 -4.19
N ALA A 121 18.36 23.24 -5.00
CA ALA A 121 17.77 22.38 -6.03
C ALA A 121 17.07 21.17 -5.38
N ILE A 122 17.66 20.62 -4.32
CA ILE A 122 17.07 19.53 -3.52
C ILE A 122 15.76 19.99 -2.88
N GLN A 123 15.75 21.19 -2.29
CA GLN A 123 14.55 21.78 -1.70
C GLN A 123 13.44 21.96 -2.75
N ALA A 124 13.76 22.57 -3.90
CA ALA A 124 12.80 22.72 -4.98
C ALA A 124 12.29 21.37 -5.49
N ALA A 125 13.15 20.36 -5.66
CA ALA A 125 12.75 19.03 -6.08
C ALA A 125 11.82 18.35 -5.06
N LEU A 126 12.09 18.52 -3.76
CA LEU A 126 11.27 18.00 -2.68
C LEU A 126 9.89 18.65 -2.68
N SER A 127 9.85 19.99 -2.60
CA SER A 127 8.63 20.77 -2.41
C SER A 127 7.75 20.84 -3.66
N ASP A 128 8.35 20.99 -4.84
CA ASP A 128 7.58 21.22 -6.08
C ASP A 128 7.17 19.91 -6.77
N ARG A 129 7.83 18.79 -6.46
CA ARG A 129 7.62 17.52 -7.19
C ARG A 129 7.31 16.36 -6.27
N LEU A 130 8.21 16.03 -5.34
CA LEU A 130 8.10 14.80 -4.58
C LEU A 130 6.95 14.81 -3.58
N ILE A 131 6.81 15.89 -2.80
CA ILE A 131 5.71 16.07 -1.83
C ILE A 131 4.34 16.06 -2.54
N PRO A 132 4.10 16.84 -3.61
CA PRO A 132 2.84 16.78 -4.36
C PRO A 132 2.53 15.38 -4.91
N ALA A 133 3.53 14.67 -5.43
CA ALA A 133 3.34 13.32 -5.95
C ALA A 133 2.97 12.33 -4.84
N TYR A 134 3.58 12.45 -3.66
CA TYR A 134 3.21 11.68 -2.48
C TYR A 134 1.76 11.95 -2.07
N HIS A 135 1.33 13.22 -1.99
CA HIS A 135 -0.05 13.54 -1.62
C HIS A 135 -1.08 13.02 -2.62
N ALA A 136 -0.76 13.05 -3.92
CA ALA A 136 -1.59 12.44 -4.95
C ALA A 136 -1.69 10.92 -4.77
N TRP A 137 -0.57 10.26 -4.48
CA TRP A 137 -0.53 8.82 -4.18
C TRP A 137 -1.31 8.45 -2.91
N LYS A 138 -1.12 9.20 -1.82
CA LYS A 138 -1.90 9.07 -0.58
C LYS A 138 -3.41 9.18 -0.84
N THR A 139 -3.81 10.18 -1.62
CA THR A 139 -5.21 10.41 -1.99
C THR A 139 -5.75 9.23 -2.79
N ALA A 140 -4.98 8.69 -3.74
CA ALA A 140 -5.37 7.50 -4.48
C ALA A 140 -5.49 6.27 -3.56
N LEU A 141 -4.68 6.16 -2.51
CA LEU A 141 -4.70 5.02 -1.61
C LEU A 141 -5.93 5.01 -0.67
N PHE A 142 -6.38 6.17 -0.17
CA PHE A 142 -7.38 6.24 0.90
C PHE A 142 -8.67 7.01 0.59
N ASN A 143 -8.71 7.84 -0.46
CA ASN A 143 -9.94 8.50 -0.92
C ASN A 143 -10.54 7.81 -2.16
N SER A 144 -10.27 6.52 -2.30
CA SER A 144 -10.75 5.68 -3.40
C SER A 144 -12.01 4.93 -3.02
#